data_AF-A0A9E4DXG2-F1
#
_entry.id   AF-A0A9E4DXG2-F1
#
_cell.length_a   1.000
_cell.length_b   1.000
_cell.length_c   1.000
_cell.angle_alpha   90.00
_cell.angle_beta   90.00
_cell.angle_gamma   90.00
#
_symmetry.space_group_name_H-M   'P 1'
#
loop_
_entity.id
_entity.type
_entity.pdbx_description
1 polymer ?
#
loop_
_entity_poly.entity_id
_entity_poly.type
_entity_poly.pdbx_seq_one_letter_code
_entity_poly.pdbx_strand_id
1 'polypeptide(L)'
;GCRHCGYERPTPQVCPECGSVYIRYFGLGTEQVEQEVGKAFPKAKVKRMDADSTARKNAHQQILDVFKSGEIDILVGTQMIAKGLDFPNVTLVGVISADTALNLPDFRAGERSFNLLTQVAGRSGRSEAGGNVIIQTYMPEHYSIQAAQGHDYLRFYREEIGYREALLYPPLSHAATILLRGEVEAEVIQASNNLLDQLETFKGDCFPTVEIRGPVPAPLAKIRNKFRWHFLLRSEDVEELRELIQCAITATSPTNIDLIVDIDPISVL
;
A
#
# COMPACT_ATOMS: atom_id res chain seq x y z
N GLY A 1 -3.74 9.50 -13.47
CA GLY A 1 -2.34 9.95 -13.49
C GLY A 1 -1.41 8.97 -12.80
N CYS A 2 -0.14 9.02 -13.17
CA CYS A 2 1.00 8.47 -12.45
C CYS A 2 1.24 9.32 -11.20
N ARG A 3 1.36 8.68 -10.03
CA ARG A 3 1.56 9.39 -8.75
C ARG A 3 3.00 9.78 -8.50
N HIS A 4 3.93 9.16 -9.22
CA HIS A 4 5.36 9.39 -9.07
C HIS A 4 5.84 10.66 -9.79
N CYS A 5 5.27 10.93 -10.97
CA CYS A 5 5.68 12.05 -11.83
C CYS A 5 4.51 12.95 -12.25
N GLY A 6 3.28 12.69 -11.79
CA GLY A 6 2.10 13.47 -12.16
C GLY A 6 1.57 13.24 -13.58
N TYR A 7 2.22 12.40 -14.40
CA TYR A 7 1.83 12.18 -15.79
C TYR A 7 0.41 11.61 -15.93
N GLU A 8 -0.42 12.21 -16.79
CA GLU A 8 -1.79 11.75 -17.03
C GLU A 8 -1.98 11.22 -18.45
N ARG A 9 -2.76 10.15 -18.58
CA ARG A 9 -3.22 9.62 -19.87
C ARG A 9 -4.66 9.12 -19.75
N PRO A 10 -5.46 9.17 -20.82
CA PRO A 10 -6.79 8.58 -20.84
C PRO A 10 -6.73 7.06 -20.63
N THR A 11 -7.76 6.50 -19.99
CA THR A 11 -7.88 5.05 -19.82
C THR A 11 -8.04 4.39 -21.18
N PRO A 12 -7.12 3.49 -21.60
CA PRO A 12 -7.25 2.80 -22.86
C PRO A 12 -8.52 1.95 -22.87
N GLN A 13 -9.25 1.95 -23.99
CA GLN A 13 -10.44 1.11 -24.18
C GLN A 13 -10.06 -0.31 -24.65
N VAL A 14 -8.84 -0.46 -25.15
CA VAL A 14 -8.29 -1.70 -25.71
C VAL A 14 -6.88 -1.87 -25.18
N CYS A 15 -6.52 -3.09 -24.76
CA CYS A 15 -5.18 -3.40 -24.31
C CYS A 15 -4.19 -3.16 -25.47
N PRO A 16 -3.16 -2.31 -25.29
CA PRO A 16 -2.22 -1.99 -26.36
C PRO A 16 -1.31 -3.17 -26.75
N GLU A 17 -1.16 -4.18 -25.89
CA GLU A 17 -0.34 -5.36 -26.20
C GLU A 17 -1.14 -6.50 -26.86
N CYS A 18 -2.32 -6.82 -26.34
CA CYS A 18 -3.08 -8.01 -26.78
C CYS A 18 -4.39 -7.70 -27.50
N GLY A 19 -4.79 -6.43 -27.62
CA GLY A 19 -6.04 -6.05 -28.30
C GLY A 19 -7.33 -6.36 -27.54
N SER A 20 -7.25 -6.84 -26.29
CA SER A 20 -8.43 -7.17 -25.49
C SER A 20 -9.21 -5.92 -25.05
N VAL A 21 -10.54 -5.99 -25.15
CA VAL A 21 -11.47 -4.98 -24.63
C VAL A 21 -11.83 -5.19 -23.15
N TYR A 22 -11.43 -6.34 -22.57
CA TYR A 22 -11.76 -6.70 -21.20
C TYR A 22 -10.80 -6.08 -20.19
N ILE A 23 -10.73 -4.75 -20.16
CA ILE A 23 -9.99 -4.00 -19.15
C ILE A 23 -10.90 -3.81 -17.93
N ARG A 24 -10.53 -4.43 -16.80
CA ARG A 24 -11.29 -4.33 -15.54
C ARG A 24 -10.49 -3.56 -14.50
N TYR A 25 -11.19 -2.78 -13.69
CA TYR A 25 -10.61 -2.16 -12.49
C TYR A 25 -10.32 -3.26 -11.46
N PHE A 26 -9.15 -3.21 -10.85
CA PHE A 26 -8.69 -4.20 -9.88
C PHE A 26 -9.33 -3.98 -8.51
N GLY A 27 -9.74 -5.06 -7.86
CA GLY A 27 -10.35 -5.06 -6.52
C GLY A 27 -11.73 -5.70 -6.51
N LEU A 28 -11.79 -7.02 -6.35
CA LEU A 28 -13.05 -7.68 -5.96
C LEU A 28 -13.34 -7.26 -4.51
N GLY A 29 -14.49 -6.63 -4.29
CA GLY A 29 -14.96 -6.36 -2.93
C GLY A 29 -15.20 -7.67 -2.18
N THR A 30 -14.92 -7.69 -0.88
CA THR A 30 -15.19 -8.84 0.01
C THR A 30 -16.65 -9.28 -0.05
N GLU A 31 -17.59 -8.36 -0.31
CA GLU A 31 -19.00 -8.64 -0.55
C GLU A 31 -19.23 -9.48 -1.82
N GLN A 32 -18.57 -9.16 -2.92
CA GLN A 32 -18.71 -9.93 -4.16
C GLN A 32 -18.14 -11.34 -3.99
N VAL A 33 -17.02 -11.47 -3.27
CA VAL A 33 -16.43 -12.78 -2.94
C VAL A 33 -17.38 -13.60 -2.07
N GLU A 34 -17.97 -13.01 -1.03
CA GLU A 34 -18.96 -13.68 -0.18
C GLU A 34 -20.16 -14.20 -1.00
N GLN A 35 -20.69 -13.39 -1.92
CA GLN A 35 -21.81 -13.78 -2.77
C GLN A 35 -21.46 -14.96 -3.70
N GLU A 36 -20.30 -14.93 -4.36
CA GLU A 36 -19.89 -16.01 -5.26
C GLU A 36 -19.56 -17.30 -4.50
N VAL A 37 -18.94 -17.19 -3.32
CA VAL A 37 -18.70 -18.35 -2.43
C VAL A 37 -20.02 -18.95 -1.97
N GLY A 38 -21.00 -18.13 -1.58
CA GLY A 38 -22.33 -18.60 -1.19
C GLY A 38 -23.07 -19.34 -2.32
N LYS A 39 -22.90 -18.90 -3.57
CA LYS A 39 -23.45 -19.60 -4.76
C LYS A 39 -22.74 -20.92 -5.03
N ALA A 40 -21.41 -20.96 -4.91
CA ALA A 40 -20.61 -22.16 -5.16
C ALA A 40 -20.78 -23.21 -4.07
N PHE A 41 -20.97 -22.78 -2.81
CA PHE A 41 -21.10 -23.64 -1.64
C PHE A 41 -22.42 -23.35 -0.88
N PRO A 42 -23.59 -23.68 -1.45
CA PRO A 42 -24.89 -23.30 -0.88
C PRO A 42 -25.20 -23.95 0.47
N LYS A 43 -24.44 -24.98 0.88
CA LYS A 43 -24.56 -25.67 2.17
C LYS A 43 -23.59 -25.16 3.23
N ALA A 44 -22.57 -24.38 2.84
CA ALA A 44 -21.56 -23.88 3.74
C ALA A 44 -22.05 -22.62 4.45
N LYS A 45 -21.72 -22.48 5.73
CA LYS A 45 -21.93 -21.26 6.51
C LYS A 45 -20.80 -20.29 6.20
N VAL A 46 -21.10 -19.31 5.36
CA VAL A 46 -20.15 -18.28 4.94
C VAL A 46 -20.34 -17.04 5.83
N LYS A 47 -19.23 -16.42 6.24
CA LYS A 47 -19.26 -15.15 6.96
C LYS A 47 -18.21 -14.18 6.41
N ARG A 48 -18.59 -12.91 6.24
CA ARG A 48 -17.66 -11.82 5.92
C ARG A 48 -17.08 -11.14 7.16
N MET A 49 -15.79 -10.78 7.10
CA MET A 49 -15.05 -10.02 8.10
C MET A 49 -14.11 -8.99 7.45
N ASP A 50 -14.56 -7.75 7.43
CA ASP A 50 -13.83 -6.55 7.03
C ASP A 50 -14.18 -5.35 7.90
N ALA A 51 -13.56 -4.19 7.65
CA ALA A 51 -13.69 -2.98 8.46
C ALA A 51 -15.14 -2.48 8.60
N ASP A 52 -15.98 -2.69 7.58
CA ASP A 52 -17.39 -2.27 7.60
C ASP A 52 -18.25 -3.23 8.40
N SER A 53 -18.00 -4.54 8.27
CA SER A 53 -18.73 -5.59 9.00
C SER A 53 -18.46 -5.60 10.52
N THR A 54 -17.41 -4.92 10.99
CA THR A 54 -16.91 -4.99 12.36
C THR A 54 -16.87 -3.64 13.08
N ALA A 55 -17.57 -2.65 12.55
CA ALA A 55 -17.66 -1.30 13.11
C ALA A 55 -18.15 -1.24 14.57
N ARG A 56 -18.77 -2.31 15.09
CA ARG A 56 -19.17 -2.43 16.50
C ARG A 56 -18.02 -2.94 17.37
N LYS A 57 -17.86 -2.35 18.55
CA LYS A 57 -16.87 -2.79 19.55
C LYS A 57 -17.05 -4.30 19.82
N ASN A 58 -15.96 -5.07 19.73
CA ASN A 58 -15.88 -6.54 19.89
C ASN A 58 -16.49 -7.41 18.77
N ALA A 59 -17.04 -6.85 17.69
CA ALA A 59 -17.60 -7.66 16.60
C ALA A 59 -16.56 -8.56 15.92
N HIS A 60 -15.32 -8.07 15.77
CA HIS A 60 -14.22 -8.89 15.29
C HIS A 60 -14.01 -10.14 16.13
N GLN A 61 -13.87 -10.00 17.45
CA GLN A 61 -13.60 -11.14 18.34
C GLN A 61 -14.73 -12.16 18.29
N GLN A 62 -15.98 -11.72 18.28
CA GLN A 62 -17.15 -12.61 18.20
C GLN A 62 -17.15 -13.47 16.94
N ILE A 63 -16.87 -12.88 15.77
CA ILE A 63 -16.81 -13.64 14.51
C ILE A 63 -15.69 -14.70 14.58
N LEU A 64 -14.54 -14.34 15.16
CA LEU A 64 -13.40 -15.23 15.29
C LEU A 64 -13.67 -16.38 16.28
N ASP A 65 -14.39 -16.12 17.36
CA ASP A 65 -14.76 -17.14 18.34
C ASP A 65 -15.76 -18.14 17.75
N VAL A 66 -16.76 -17.65 16.99
CA VAL A 66 -17.73 -18.50 16.26
C VAL A 66 -17.05 -19.29 15.14
N PHE A 67 -16.03 -18.73 14.49
CA PHE A 67 -15.25 -19.47 13.51
C PHE A 67 -14.40 -20.56 14.17
N LYS A 68 -13.80 -20.27 15.34
CA LYS A 68 -13.06 -21.26 16.14
C LYS A 68 -13.94 -22.41 16.63
N SER A 69 -15.20 -22.14 16.98
CA SER A 69 -16.14 -23.19 17.40
C SER A 69 -16.59 -24.11 16.26
N GLY A 70 -16.23 -23.81 15.01
CA GLY A 70 -16.64 -24.59 13.83
C GLY A 70 -18.06 -24.28 13.36
N GLU A 71 -18.67 -23.20 13.85
CA GLU A 71 -20.01 -22.78 13.43
C GLU A 71 -20.01 -22.02 12.09
N ILE A 72 -18.84 -21.61 11.60
CA ILE A 72 -18.64 -21.00 10.28
C ILE A 72 -17.67 -21.91 9.50
N ASP A 73 -18.05 -22.28 8.27
CA ASP A 73 -17.25 -23.16 7.42
C ASP A 73 -16.25 -22.34 6.57
N ILE A 74 -16.66 -21.14 6.13
CA ILE A 74 -15.85 -20.28 5.26
C ILE A 74 -15.89 -18.85 5.77
N LEU A 75 -14.70 -18.29 6.05
CA LEU A 75 -14.52 -16.90 6.44
C LEU A 75 -13.91 -16.11 5.28
N VAL A 76 -14.62 -15.09 4.80
CA VAL A 76 -14.18 -14.19 3.72
C VAL A 76 -13.81 -12.85 4.31
N GLY A 77 -12.69 -12.26 3.91
CA GLY A 77 -12.34 -10.93 4.39
C GLY A 77 -11.00 -10.42 3.92
N THR A 78 -10.57 -9.32 4.53
CA THR A 78 -9.33 -8.63 4.17
C THR A 78 -8.15 -9.14 4.99
N GLN A 79 -6.99 -8.47 4.85
CA GLN A 79 -5.78 -8.71 5.64
C GLN A 79 -6.01 -8.81 7.16
N MET A 80 -7.12 -8.26 7.66
CA MET A 80 -7.52 -8.35 9.07
C MET A 80 -7.70 -9.79 9.57
N ILE A 81 -8.08 -10.74 8.70
CA ILE A 81 -8.22 -12.16 9.07
C ILE A 81 -6.85 -12.80 9.34
N ALA A 82 -5.78 -12.33 8.70
CA ALA A 82 -4.46 -12.93 8.82
C ALA A 82 -3.76 -12.57 10.15
N LYS A 83 -4.16 -11.47 10.81
CA LYS A 83 -3.51 -10.97 12.03
C LYS A 83 -3.99 -11.70 13.28
N GLY A 84 -3.06 -12.30 14.02
CA GLY A 84 -3.28 -12.75 15.40
C GLY A 84 -4.12 -14.02 15.56
N LEU A 85 -4.30 -14.81 14.50
CA LEU A 85 -5.21 -15.96 14.53
C LEU A 85 -4.49 -17.27 14.27
N ASP A 86 -4.66 -18.22 15.18
CA ASP A 86 -4.28 -19.62 15.01
C ASP A 86 -5.58 -20.42 15.00
N PHE A 87 -5.88 -21.06 13.87
CA PHE A 87 -7.09 -21.84 13.69
C PHE A 87 -6.72 -23.27 13.35
N PRO A 88 -6.71 -24.18 14.33
CA PRO A 88 -6.33 -25.57 14.09
C PRO A 88 -7.23 -26.27 13.06
N ASN A 89 -8.47 -25.80 12.90
CA ASN A 89 -9.46 -26.37 11.98
C ASN A 89 -9.37 -25.83 10.55
N VAL A 90 -8.47 -24.87 10.26
CA VAL A 90 -8.33 -24.29 8.92
C VAL A 90 -7.29 -25.07 8.13
N THR A 91 -7.76 -25.80 7.12
CA THR A 91 -6.94 -26.65 6.23
C THR A 91 -6.74 -26.05 4.84
N LEU A 92 -7.43 -24.96 4.51
CA LEU A 92 -7.30 -24.27 3.23
C LEU A 92 -7.35 -22.75 3.43
N VAL A 93 -6.40 -22.04 2.83
CA VAL A 93 -6.47 -20.58 2.69
C VAL A 93 -6.36 -20.19 1.22
N GLY A 94 -7.32 -19.39 0.76
CA GLY A 94 -7.32 -18.81 -0.58
C GLY A 94 -7.01 -17.31 -0.54
N VAL A 95 -5.98 -16.89 -1.25
CA VAL A 95 -5.70 -15.47 -1.51
C VAL A 95 -6.21 -15.15 -2.91
N ILE A 96 -7.35 -14.46 -2.99
CA ILE A 96 -8.08 -14.22 -4.25
C ILE A 96 -7.38 -13.23 -5.18
N SER A 97 -6.64 -12.26 -4.64
CA SER A 97 -5.93 -11.27 -5.45
C SER A 97 -4.69 -10.77 -4.70
N ALA A 98 -3.54 -11.36 -4.99
CA ALA A 98 -2.27 -10.81 -4.50
C ALA A 98 -1.88 -9.52 -5.24
N ASP A 99 -2.37 -9.33 -6.47
CA ASP A 99 -2.00 -8.19 -7.31
C ASP A 99 -2.47 -6.85 -6.73
N THR A 100 -3.56 -6.85 -5.94
CA THR A 100 -4.04 -5.64 -5.27
C THR A 100 -2.97 -5.07 -4.34
N ALA A 101 -2.26 -5.95 -3.61
CA ALA A 101 -1.20 -5.53 -2.70
C ALA A 101 0.10 -5.20 -3.45
N LEU A 102 0.45 -5.98 -4.47
CA LEU A 102 1.67 -5.78 -5.27
C LEU A 102 1.64 -4.49 -6.10
N ASN A 103 0.47 -4.09 -6.59
CA ASN A 103 0.31 -2.88 -7.42
C ASN A 103 -0.06 -1.63 -6.62
N LEU A 104 0.05 -1.68 -5.28
CA LEU A 104 -0.06 -0.45 -4.49
C LEU A 104 1.07 0.51 -4.92
N PRO A 105 0.77 1.81 -5.14
CA PRO A 105 1.79 2.80 -5.48
C PRO A 105 2.56 3.21 -4.22
N ASP A 106 3.22 2.23 -3.60
CA ASP A 106 4.01 2.31 -2.38
C ASP A 106 5.24 1.43 -2.59
N PHE A 107 6.44 1.95 -2.30
CA PHE A 107 7.69 1.22 -2.49
C PHE A 107 7.79 -0.05 -1.63
N ARG A 108 7.00 -0.15 -0.56
CA ARG A 108 6.90 -1.33 0.31
C ARG A 108 5.85 -2.34 -0.16
N ALA A 109 5.26 -2.18 -1.35
CA ALA A 109 4.24 -3.08 -1.86
C ALA A 109 4.73 -4.54 -1.96
N GLY A 110 5.96 -4.76 -2.45
CA GLY A 110 6.61 -6.07 -2.53
C GLY A 110 6.76 -6.71 -1.14
N GLU A 111 7.38 -5.99 -0.21
CA GLU A 111 7.53 -6.38 1.20
C GLU A 111 6.20 -6.71 1.89
N ARG A 112 5.20 -5.83 1.78
CA ARG A 112 3.89 -6.04 2.41
C ARG A 112 3.21 -7.29 1.84
N SER A 113 3.33 -7.51 0.53
CA SER A 113 2.77 -8.68 -0.14
C SER A 113 3.47 -9.95 0.32
N PHE A 114 4.80 -9.98 0.34
CA PHE A 114 5.58 -11.11 0.85
C PHE A 114 5.20 -11.44 2.30
N ASN A 115 5.15 -10.43 3.18
CA ASN A 115 4.80 -10.61 4.59
C ASN A 115 3.38 -11.18 4.77
N LEU A 116 2.41 -10.63 4.04
CA LEU A 116 1.02 -11.11 4.08
C LEU A 116 0.91 -12.57 3.62
N LEU A 117 1.51 -12.89 2.48
CA LEU A 117 1.43 -14.23 1.88
C LEU A 117 2.15 -15.26 2.74
N THR A 118 3.33 -14.94 3.24
CA THR A 118 4.11 -15.81 4.14
C THR A 118 3.37 -16.02 5.47
N GLN A 119 2.73 -14.97 6.00
CA GLN A 119 1.91 -15.07 7.20
C GLN A 119 0.71 -16.00 6.97
N VAL A 120 0.01 -15.84 5.86
CA VAL A 120 -1.12 -16.69 5.48
C VAL A 120 -0.68 -18.14 5.29
N ALA A 121 0.41 -18.39 4.57
CA ALA A 121 0.96 -19.71 4.32
C ALA A 121 1.47 -20.41 5.59
N GLY A 122 2.12 -19.65 6.48
CA GLY A 122 2.72 -20.20 7.70
C GLY A 122 1.70 -20.53 8.80
N ARG A 123 0.42 -20.24 8.59
CA ARG A 123 -0.66 -20.45 9.57
C ARG A 123 -1.50 -21.69 9.27
N SER A 124 -1.76 -22.00 8.01
CA SER A 124 -2.43 -23.25 7.61
C SER A 124 -1.54 -24.48 7.76
N GLY A 125 -0.21 -24.32 7.73
CA GLY A 125 0.74 -25.43 7.83
C GLY A 125 1.09 -25.90 9.25
N ARG A 126 0.58 -25.26 10.30
CA ARG A 126 0.92 -25.59 11.71
C ARG A 126 -0.02 -26.59 12.37
N SER A 127 -1.17 -26.87 11.76
CA SER A 127 -2.08 -27.89 12.26
C SER A 127 -1.53 -29.29 11.94
N GLU A 128 -1.77 -30.27 12.80
CA GLU A 128 -1.39 -31.68 12.55
C GLU A 128 -2.06 -32.23 11.27
N ALA A 129 -3.18 -31.63 10.85
CA ALA A 129 -3.90 -31.98 9.63
C ALA A 129 -3.21 -31.48 8.35
N GLY A 130 -2.20 -30.61 8.48
CA GLY A 130 -1.63 -29.85 7.37
C GLY A 130 -2.62 -28.84 6.78
N GLY A 131 -2.16 -28.09 5.79
CA GLY A 131 -3.02 -27.14 5.10
C GLY A 131 -2.46 -26.67 3.78
N ASN A 132 -3.37 -26.39 2.84
CA ASN A 132 -3.04 -25.89 1.51
C ASN A 132 -3.25 -24.38 1.45
N VAL A 133 -2.37 -23.68 0.72
CA VAL A 133 -2.55 -22.27 0.39
C VAL A 133 -2.59 -22.11 -1.11
N ILE A 134 -3.64 -21.46 -1.60
CA ILE A 134 -3.82 -21.16 -3.01
C ILE A 134 -3.72 -19.65 -3.17
N ILE A 135 -2.76 -19.19 -3.96
CA ILE A 135 -2.55 -17.77 -4.26
C ILE A 135 -2.95 -17.54 -5.70
N GLN A 136 -3.94 -16.66 -5.91
CA GLN A 136 -4.33 -16.18 -7.22
C GLN A 136 -3.64 -14.84 -7.50
N THR A 137 -2.90 -14.80 -8.60
CA THR A 137 -2.20 -13.60 -9.09
C THR A 137 -2.02 -13.65 -10.60
N TYR A 138 -1.96 -12.50 -11.24
CA TYR A 138 -1.55 -12.36 -12.64
C TYR A 138 -0.04 -12.22 -12.79
N MET A 139 0.69 -12.05 -11.69
CA MET A 139 2.15 -11.91 -11.66
C MET A 139 2.79 -13.05 -10.85
N PRO A 140 2.59 -14.33 -11.23
CA PRO A 140 3.13 -15.46 -10.48
C PRO A 140 4.66 -15.44 -10.41
N GLU A 141 5.32 -14.87 -11.42
CA GLU A 141 6.79 -14.75 -11.49
C GLU A 141 7.36 -13.61 -10.65
N HIS A 142 6.52 -12.77 -10.01
CA HIS A 142 7.00 -11.68 -9.18
C HIS A 142 7.82 -12.23 -8.00
N TYR A 143 9.00 -11.65 -7.73
CA TYR A 143 9.95 -12.18 -6.74
C TYR A 143 9.32 -12.37 -5.36
N SER A 144 8.44 -11.45 -4.92
CA SER A 144 7.71 -11.57 -3.65
C SER A 144 6.77 -12.78 -3.61
N ILE A 145 6.15 -13.16 -4.74
CA ILE A 145 5.28 -14.35 -4.83
C ILE A 145 6.13 -15.62 -4.79
N GLN A 146 7.16 -15.68 -5.62
CA GLN A 146 8.08 -16.82 -5.71
C GLN A 146 8.77 -17.11 -4.37
N ALA A 147 9.21 -16.07 -3.67
CA ALA A 147 9.81 -16.21 -2.36
C ALA A 147 8.78 -16.62 -1.29
N ALA A 148 7.56 -16.08 -1.33
CA ALA A 148 6.50 -16.44 -0.38
C ALA A 148 6.09 -17.92 -0.52
N GLN A 149 6.06 -18.46 -1.75
CA GLN A 149 5.76 -19.88 -2.01
C GLN A 149 6.72 -20.82 -1.26
N GLY A 150 8.01 -20.48 -1.23
CA GLY A 150 9.05 -21.29 -0.58
C GLY A 150 9.34 -20.91 0.87
N HIS A 151 8.62 -19.95 1.45
CA HIS A 151 8.97 -19.32 2.73
C HIS A 151 10.42 -18.79 2.77
N ASP A 152 10.97 -18.41 1.61
CA ASP A 152 12.37 -18.06 1.45
C ASP A 152 12.59 -16.56 1.65
N TYR A 153 12.68 -16.17 2.92
CA TYR A 153 12.98 -14.79 3.30
C TYR A 153 14.32 -14.30 2.72
N LEU A 154 15.34 -15.15 2.64
CA LEU A 154 16.67 -14.73 2.17
C LEU A 154 16.68 -14.45 0.67
N ARG A 155 15.91 -15.20 -0.13
CA ARG A 155 15.68 -14.88 -1.54
C ARG A 155 14.91 -13.58 -1.69
N PHE A 156 13.81 -13.42 -0.94
CA PHE A 156 13.05 -12.16 -0.96
C PHE A 156 13.94 -10.95 -0.64
N TYR A 157 14.69 -11.02 0.46
CA TYR A 157 15.52 -9.92 0.93
C TYR A 157 16.58 -9.50 -0.10
N ARG A 158 17.27 -10.46 -0.72
CA ARG A 158 18.32 -10.19 -1.72
C ARG A 158 17.80 -9.45 -2.95
N GLU A 159 16.62 -9.81 -3.44
CA GLU A 159 15.98 -9.15 -4.57
C GLU A 159 15.45 -7.75 -4.16
N GLU A 160 14.69 -7.70 -3.04
CA GLU A 160 14.09 -6.46 -2.54
C GLU A 160 15.15 -5.40 -2.23
N ILE A 161 16.26 -5.77 -1.57
CA ILE A 161 17.30 -4.81 -1.21
C ILE A 161 18.02 -4.26 -2.44
N GLY A 162 18.23 -5.07 -3.48
CA GLY A 162 18.82 -4.63 -4.74
C GLY A 162 17.94 -3.61 -5.47
N TYR A 163 16.62 -3.82 -5.49
CA TYR A 163 15.69 -2.81 -6.02
C TYR A 163 15.68 -1.53 -5.20
N ARG A 164 15.80 -1.63 -3.87
CA ARG A 164 15.84 -0.46 -2.99
C ARG A 164 17.12 0.35 -3.17
N GLU A 165 18.25 -0.31 -3.35
CA GLU A 165 19.53 0.33 -3.66
C GLU A 165 19.46 1.08 -4.98
N ALA A 166 19.03 0.40 -6.05
CA ALA A 166 18.97 0.97 -7.40
C ALA A 166 18.00 2.15 -7.55
N LEU A 167 16.99 2.26 -6.68
CA LEU A 167 15.95 3.29 -6.73
C LEU A 167 16.02 4.29 -5.57
N LEU A 168 17.08 4.23 -4.77
CA LEU A 168 17.28 5.04 -3.56
C LEU A 168 16.04 5.01 -2.65
N TYR A 169 15.61 3.82 -2.26
CA TYR A 169 14.54 3.61 -1.29
C TYR A 169 15.07 3.21 0.10
N PRO A 170 14.37 3.59 1.18
CA PRO A 170 14.69 3.11 2.51
C PRO A 170 14.74 1.57 2.59
N PRO A 171 15.70 0.98 3.32
CA PRO A 171 16.55 1.62 4.34
C PRO A 171 17.92 2.13 3.84
N LEU A 172 18.21 2.06 2.54
CA LEU A 172 19.51 2.46 1.99
C LEU A 172 19.60 3.95 1.68
N SER A 173 18.47 4.64 1.78
CA SER A 173 18.33 6.08 1.68
C SER A 173 17.31 6.56 2.70
N HIS A 174 17.25 7.87 2.85
CA HIS A 174 16.23 8.57 3.60
C HIS A 174 15.20 9.15 2.65
N ALA A 175 13.96 9.24 3.13
CA ALA A 175 12.88 9.87 2.39
C ALA A 175 12.13 10.85 3.29
N ALA A 176 11.69 11.97 2.76
CA ALA A 176 10.74 12.84 3.44
C ALA A 176 9.53 13.09 2.56
N THR A 177 8.36 13.15 3.18
CA THR A 177 7.17 13.70 2.53
C THR A 177 6.84 15.05 3.13
N ILE A 178 6.49 16.00 2.27
CA ILE A 178 5.94 17.28 2.69
C ILE A 178 4.52 17.35 2.14
N LEU A 179 3.53 17.44 3.02
CA LEU A 179 2.11 17.52 2.68
C LEU A 179 1.57 18.91 2.99
N LEU A 180 1.06 19.59 1.97
CA LEU A 180 0.32 20.83 2.09
C LEU A 180 -1.18 20.54 1.96
N ARG A 181 -2.00 21.11 2.84
CA ARG A 181 -3.46 20.99 2.74
C ARG A 181 -4.21 22.26 3.17
N GLY A 182 -5.30 22.55 2.47
CA GLY A 182 -6.11 23.75 2.68
C GLY A 182 -7.48 23.62 2.03
N GLU A 183 -8.41 24.52 2.36
CA GLU A 183 -9.80 24.46 1.87
C GLU A 183 -9.95 24.94 0.42
N VAL A 184 -9.05 25.83 -0.02
CA VAL A 184 -9.04 26.42 -1.37
C VAL A 184 -7.91 25.79 -2.19
N GLU A 185 -8.26 25.03 -3.23
CA GLU A 185 -7.28 24.29 -4.04
C GLU A 185 -6.23 25.18 -4.70
N ALA A 186 -6.65 26.32 -5.25
CA ALA A 186 -5.74 27.26 -5.91
C ALA A 186 -4.67 27.81 -4.95
N GLU A 187 -5.03 28.06 -3.68
CA GLU A 187 -4.08 28.53 -2.67
C GLU A 187 -3.08 27.42 -2.29
N VAL A 188 -3.55 26.17 -2.17
CA VAL A 188 -2.68 25.01 -1.91
C VAL A 188 -1.69 24.78 -3.05
N ILE A 189 -2.14 24.90 -4.30
CA ILE A 189 -1.28 24.80 -5.48
C ILE A 189 -0.23 25.92 -5.48
N GLN A 190 -0.66 27.17 -5.24
CA GLN A 190 0.26 28.31 -5.21
C GLN A 190 1.31 28.15 -4.12
N ALA A 191 0.92 27.76 -2.91
CA ALA A 191 1.86 27.54 -1.82
C ALA A 191 2.80 26.35 -2.08
N SER A 192 2.31 25.31 -2.74
CA SER A 192 3.14 24.17 -3.15
C SER A 192 4.19 24.63 -4.16
N ASN A 193 3.82 25.38 -5.20
CA ASN A 193 4.80 25.90 -6.17
C ASN A 193 5.81 26.85 -5.52
N ASN A 194 5.38 27.74 -4.63
CA ASN A 194 6.29 28.61 -3.89
C ASN A 194 7.29 27.80 -3.04
N LEU A 195 6.84 26.71 -2.41
CA LEU A 195 7.73 25.83 -1.64
C LEU A 195 8.72 25.11 -2.56
N LEU A 196 8.30 24.67 -3.75
CA LEU A 196 9.21 24.08 -4.74
C LEU A 196 10.32 25.08 -5.10
N ASP A 197 9.98 26.33 -5.37
CA ASP A 197 10.95 27.37 -5.71
C ASP A 197 11.97 27.57 -4.57
N GLN A 198 11.52 27.55 -3.30
CA GLN A 198 12.43 27.63 -2.14
C GLN A 198 13.31 26.38 -2.02
N LEU A 199 12.73 25.18 -2.18
CA LEU A 199 13.49 23.93 -2.14
C LEU A 199 14.60 23.91 -3.21
N GLU A 200 14.29 24.28 -4.45
CA GLU A 200 15.30 24.34 -5.52
C GLU A 200 16.34 25.43 -5.27
N THR A 201 15.94 26.60 -4.74
CA THR A 201 16.84 27.70 -4.41
C THR A 201 17.85 27.31 -3.33
N PHE A 202 17.39 26.70 -2.23
CA PHE A 202 18.27 26.28 -1.14
C PHE A 202 19.08 25.05 -1.48
N LYS A 203 18.52 24.14 -2.31
CA LYS A 203 19.21 22.94 -2.78
C LYS A 203 20.53 23.33 -3.45
N GLY A 204 20.47 24.14 -4.50
CA GLY A 204 21.64 24.64 -5.23
C GLY A 204 22.76 23.60 -5.35
N ASP A 205 24.00 24.04 -5.09
CA ASP A 205 25.17 23.15 -4.92
C ASP A 205 25.37 22.71 -3.46
N CYS A 206 24.51 23.15 -2.53
CA CYS A 206 24.66 22.93 -1.09
C CYS A 206 24.16 21.54 -0.66
N PHE A 207 23.14 21.00 -1.34
CA PHE A 207 22.50 19.72 -1.02
C PHE A 207 22.41 18.81 -2.26
N PRO A 208 23.54 18.43 -2.86
CA PRO A 208 23.58 17.78 -4.17
C PRO A 208 22.96 16.37 -4.17
N THR A 209 22.86 15.69 -3.02
CA THR A 209 22.31 14.33 -2.94
C THR A 209 20.78 14.31 -2.83
N VAL A 210 20.14 15.46 -2.62
CA VAL A 210 18.69 15.52 -2.40
C VAL A 210 17.92 15.52 -3.72
N GLU A 211 17.19 14.45 -4.00
CA GLU A 211 16.20 14.40 -5.08
C GLU A 211 14.86 14.96 -4.60
N ILE A 212 14.29 15.93 -5.34
CA ILE A 212 12.97 16.51 -5.07
C ILE A 212 12.00 16.00 -6.13
N ARG A 213 10.86 15.45 -5.71
CA ARG A 213 9.74 15.09 -6.59
C ARG A 213 8.45 15.75 -6.12
N GLY A 214 7.65 16.21 -7.09
CA GLY A 214 6.45 17.00 -6.83
C GLY A 214 6.64 18.47 -7.22
N PRO A 215 5.66 19.34 -6.91
CA PRO A 215 4.42 19.03 -6.20
C PRO A 215 3.45 18.23 -7.07
N VAL A 216 2.78 17.23 -6.48
CA VAL A 216 1.68 16.51 -7.13
C VAL A 216 0.48 16.38 -6.18
N PRO A 217 -0.76 16.21 -6.71
CA PRO A 217 -1.92 15.92 -5.87
C PRO A 217 -1.68 14.66 -5.04
N ALA A 218 -2.00 14.73 -3.74
CA ALA A 218 -1.82 13.59 -2.85
C ALA A 218 -2.71 12.40 -3.27
N PRO A 219 -2.35 11.16 -2.90
CA PRO A 219 -3.09 9.93 -3.20
C PRO A 219 -4.60 9.97 -2.98
N LEU A 220 -5.04 10.74 -1.98
CA LEU A 220 -6.42 11.16 -1.79
C LEU A 220 -6.42 12.69 -1.88
N ALA A 221 -6.75 13.22 -3.07
CA ALA A 221 -6.62 14.64 -3.40
C ALA A 221 -7.47 15.56 -2.50
N LYS A 222 -8.56 15.05 -1.91
CA LYS A 222 -9.41 15.79 -0.99
C LYS A 222 -9.88 14.91 0.18
N ILE A 223 -9.68 15.38 1.40
CA ILE A 223 -10.18 14.74 2.64
C ILE A 223 -10.79 15.81 3.53
N ARG A 224 -12.01 15.57 4.04
CA ARG A 224 -12.71 16.49 4.95
C ARG A 224 -12.69 17.94 4.43
N ASN A 225 -13.04 18.12 3.16
CA ASN A 225 -13.03 19.38 2.42
C ASN A 225 -11.68 20.09 2.23
N LYS A 226 -10.55 19.51 2.67
CA LYS A 226 -9.22 20.06 2.39
C LYS A 226 -8.59 19.37 1.18
N PHE A 227 -8.15 20.16 0.21
CA PHE A 227 -7.31 19.74 -0.90
C PHE A 227 -5.90 19.45 -0.41
N ARG A 228 -5.23 18.48 -1.02
CA ARG A 228 -3.96 17.91 -0.54
C ARG A 228 -2.96 17.77 -1.68
N TRP A 229 -1.78 18.35 -1.49
CA TRP A 229 -0.65 18.28 -2.40
C TRP A 229 0.60 17.86 -1.64
N HIS A 230 1.44 17.03 -2.26
CA HIS A 230 2.63 16.55 -1.57
C HIS A 230 3.89 16.58 -2.42
N PHE A 231 5.01 16.52 -1.71
CA PHE A 231 6.34 16.30 -2.22
C PHE A 231 6.88 14.98 -1.68
N LEU A 232 7.78 14.36 -2.45
CA LEU A 232 8.64 13.28 -1.99
C LEU A 232 10.08 13.70 -2.22
N LEU A 233 10.81 13.89 -1.13
CA LEU A 233 12.24 14.15 -1.13
C LEU A 233 12.98 12.87 -0.78
N ARG A 234 14.16 12.66 -1.37
CA ARG A 234 15.03 11.51 -1.07
C ARG A 234 16.47 11.94 -1.02
N SER A 235 17.25 11.31 -0.15
CA SER A 235 18.69 11.57 -0.04
C SER A 235 19.40 10.37 0.56
N GLU A 236 20.67 10.18 0.24
CA GLU A 236 21.54 9.25 0.97
C GLU A 236 21.92 9.80 2.36
N ASP A 237 21.89 11.13 2.53
CA ASP A 237 22.16 11.82 3.79
C ASP A 237 20.87 12.44 4.37
N VAL A 238 20.50 12.00 5.58
CA VAL A 238 19.32 12.50 6.31
C VAL A 238 19.49 13.94 6.78
N GLU A 239 20.71 14.37 7.10
CA GLU A 239 20.98 15.73 7.57
C GLU A 239 20.86 16.73 6.42
N GLU A 240 21.37 16.42 5.22
CA GLU A 240 21.12 17.25 4.03
C GLU A 240 19.61 17.45 3.77
N LEU A 241 18.85 16.36 3.86
CA LEU A 241 17.41 16.38 3.64
C LEU A 241 16.68 17.20 4.72
N ARG A 242 17.10 17.06 5.99
CA ARG A 242 16.54 17.83 7.11
C ARG A 242 16.87 19.32 7.02
N GLU A 243 18.12 19.66 6.75
CA GLU A 243 18.59 21.04 6.64
C GLU A 243 17.89 21.77 5.48
N LEU A 244 17.81 21.13 4.31
CA LEU A 244 17.11 21.70 3.15
C LEU A 244 15.64 21.99 3.47
N ILE A 245 14.94 21.02 4.06
CA ILE A 245 13.52 21.17 4.44
C ILE A 245 13.36 22.31 5.43
N GLN A 246 14.25 22.39 6.43
CA GLN A 246 14.19 23.44 7.45
C GLN A 246 14.42 24.83 6.85
N CYS A 247 15.39 25.00 5.95
CA CYS A 247 15.64 26.25 5.23
C CYS A 247 14.42 26.66 4.42
N ALA A 248 13.87 25.75 3.60
CA ALA A 248 12.74 26.04 2.73
C ALA A 248 11.47 26.38 3.51
N ILE A 249 11.16 25.67 4.61
CA ILE A 249 9.99 25.96 5.45
C ILE A 249 10.17 27.27 6.20
N THR A 250 11.37 27.58 6.69
CA THR A 250 11.61 28.86 7.39
C THR A 250 11.39 30.06 6.47
N ALA A 251 11.76 29.92 5.19
CA ALA A 251 11.50 30.95 4.17
C ALA A 251 10.03 30.99 3.71
N THR A 252 9.27 29.92 3.93
CA THR A 252 7.88 29.79 3.47
C THR A 252 6.92 29.80 4.66
N SER A 253 6.19 30.90 4.86
CA SER A 253 5.08 30.96 5.84
C SER A 253 3.75 31.11 5.11
N PRO A 254 3.13 30.00 4.66
CA PRO A 254 1.84 30.06 4.01
C PRO A 254 0.75 30.30 5.05
N THR A 255 -0.04 31.36 4.89
CA THR A 255 -1.22 31.63 5.70
C THR A 255 -2.34 30.67 5.30
N ASN A 256 -3.08 30.13 6.26
CA ASN A 256 -4.27 29.25 6.04
C ASN A 256 -4.00 27.89 5.38
N ILE A 257 -2.75 27.43 5.29
CA ILE A 257 -2.39 26.12 4.75
C ILE A 257 -1.65 25.33 5.82
N ASP A 258 -2.14 24.12 6.11
CA ASP A 258 -1.42 23.20 7.01
C ASP A 258 -0.27 22.58 6.22
N LEU A 259 0.97 22.72 6.73
CA LEU A 259 2.15 22.03 6.22
C LEU A 259 2.55 20.94 7.22
N ILE A 260 2.71 19.70 6.73
CA ILE A 260 3.10 18.54 7.53
C ILE A 260 4.33 17.92 6.88
N VAL A 261 5.39 17.72 7.66
CA VAL A 261 6.60 17.00 7.24
C VAL A 261 6.64 15.65 7.95
N ASP A 262 6.91 14.59 7.21
CA ASP A 262 7.17 13.25 7.74
C ASP A 262 8.53 12.78 7.21
N ILE A 263 9.48 12.59 8.12
CA ILE A 263 10.83 12.08 7.83
C ILE A 263 10.83 10.57 8.01
N ASP A 264 11.37 9.87 7.03
CA ASP A 264 11.35 8.41 6.89
C ASP A 264 9.95 7.80 7.03
N PRO A 265 9.00 8.23 6.16
CA PRO A 265 7.62 7.82 6.25
C PRO A 265 7.49 6.30 6.08
N ILE A 266 6.66 5.69 6.93
CA ILE A 266 6.34 4.25 6.85
C ILE A 266 5.53 3.91 5.58
N SER A 267 4.87 4.92 5.01
CA SER A 267 3.99 4.84 3.84
C SER A 267 3.99 6.18 3.10
N VAL A 268 3.99 6.15 1.77
CA VAL A 268 3.88 7.35 0.92
C VAL A 268 2.45 7.62 0.43
N LEU A 269 1.48 6.85 0.93
CA LEU A 269 0.03 6.97 0.66
C LEU A 269 -0.69 7.98 1.57
#